data_AF-A0AAP8HTU5-F1
#
_entry.id   AF-A0AAP8HTU5-F1
#
_cell.length_a   1.000
_cell.length_b   1.000
_cell.length_c   1.000
_cell.angle_alpha   90.00
_cell.angle_beta   90.00
_cell.angle_gamma   90.00
#
_symmetry.space_group_name_H-M   'P 1'
#
loop_
_entity.id
_entity.type
_entity.pdbx_description
1 polymer ?
#
loop_
_entity_poly.entity_id
_entity_poly.type
_entity_poly.pdbx_seq_one_letter_code
_entity_poly.pdbx_strand_id
1 'polypeptide(L)'
;IHLRDFILMGELIAYDALHRNESCGGHFREEYQTEEGEAKRDDEHFFYVGCWEYQGNDTTAPVLNKEPLEYEAIKVQTRNYKN
;
A
#
# COMPACT_ATOMS: atom_id res chain seq x y z
N ILE A 1 -0.74 14.11 21.49
CA ILE A 1 -1.46 13.66 20.28
C ILE A 1 -2.65 14.58 20.09
N HIS A 2 -2.69 15.29 18.97
CA HIS A 2 -3.73 16.26 18.62
C HIS A 2 -4.69 15.66 17.60
N LEU A 3 -5.93 16.15 17.56
CA LEU A 3 -6.92 15.73 16.54
C LEU A 3 -6.37 15.84 15.12
N ARG A 4 -5.60 16.89 14.85
CA ARG A 4 -4.94 17.13 13.56
C ARG A 4 -4.03 15.97 13.15
N ASP A 5 -3.33 15.33 14.09
CA ASP A 5 -2.40 14.23 13.80
C ASP A 5 -3.16 13.02 13.24
N PHE A 6 -4.35 12.73 13.77
CA PHE A 6 -5.20 11.64 13.29
C PHE A 6 -5.77 11.91 11.90
N ILE A 7 -6.20 13.15 11.64
CA ILE A 7 -6.73 13.55 10.34
C ILE A 7 -5.64 13.46 9.29
N LEU A 8 -4.46 14.03 9.56
CA LEU A 8 -3.31 13.98 8.65
C LEU A 8 -2.89 12.53 8.37
N MET A 9 -2.75 11.69 9.40
CA MET A 9 -2.43 10.28 9.21
C MET A 9 -3.50 9.55 8.38
N GLY A 10 -4.78 9.81 8.65
CA GLY A 10 -5.90 9.23 7.90
C GLY A 10 -5.88 9.62 6.42
N GLU A 11 -5.57 10.89 6.11
CA GLU A 11 -5.41 11.35 4.73
C GLU A 11 -4.24 10.63 4.04
N LEU A 12 -3.07 10.51 4.68
CA LEU A 12 -1.92 9.80 4.10
C LEU A 12 -2.23 8.31 3.86
N ILE A 13 -2.98 7.67 4.75
CA ILE A 13 -3.48 6.29 4.56
C ILE A 13 -4.40 6.23 3.32
N ALA A 14 -5.30 7.19 3.16
CA ALA A 14 -6.20 7.25 2.00
C ALA A 14 -5.44 7.49 0.69
N TYR A 15 -4.40 8.33 0.68
CA TYR A 15 -3.50 8.50 -0.47
C TYR A 15 -2.81 7.18 -0.84
N ASP A 16 -2.27 6.44 0.13
CA ASP A 16 -1.62 5.15 -0.16
C ASP A 16 -2.62 4.13 -0.71
N ALA A 17 -3.81 4.03 -0.10
CA ALA A 17 -4.85 3.11 -0.53
C ALA A 17 -5.34 3.38 -1.96
N LEU A 18 -5.48 4.67 -2.33
CA LEU A 18 -5.86 5.08 -3.68
C LEU A 18 -4.75 4.79 -4.70
N HIS A 19 -3.50 5.04 -4.33
CA HIS A 19 -2.33 4.81 -5.19
C HIS A 19 -2.06 3.32 -5.45
N ARG A 20 -2.27 2.46 -4.44
CA ARG A 20 -2.04 1.01 -4.52
C ARG A 20 -3.18 0.30 -5.27
N ASN A 21 -3.00 0.17 -6.57
CA ASN A 21 -3.86 -0.59 -7.48
C ASN A 21 -3.56 -2.11 -7.44
N GLU A 22 -3.60 -2.68 -6.23
CA GLU A 22 -3.43 -4.12 -5.98
C GLU A 22 -4.23 -4.55 -4.74
N SER A 23 -4.26 -5.85 -4.45
CA SER A 23 -4.57 -6.36 -3.11
C SER A 23 -3.39 -7.12 -2.53
N CYS A 24 -2.91 -6.70 -1.37
CA CYS A 24 -1.75 -7.29 -0.71
C CYS A 24 -1.88 -7.22 0.82
N GLY A 25 -1.94 -8.38 1.48
CA GLY A 25 -2.04 -8.45 2.93
C GLY A 25 -3.35 -7.82 3.45
N GLY A 26 -3.23 -6.79 4.29
CA GLY A 26 -4.39 -6.07 4.86
C GLY A 26 -4.99 -5.01 3.93
N HIS A 27 -4.32 -4.66 2.83
CA HIS A 27 -4.86 -3.78 1.78
C HIS A 27 -5.60 -4.64 0.76
N PHE A 28 -6.93 -4.54 0.74
CA PHE A 28 -7.78 -5.37 -0.13
C PHE A 28 -8.76 -4.50 -0.91
N ARG A 29 -8.73 -4.67 -2.23
CA ARG A 29 -9.57 -3.98 -3.20
C ARG A 29 -10.30 -5.03 -4.04
N GLU A 30 -11.61 -4.97 -4.07
CA GLU A 30 -12.45 -5.96 -4.78
C GLU A 30 -12.19 -5.96 -6.29
N GLU A 31 -11.75 -4.82 -6.85
CA GLU A 31 -11.32 -4.71 -8.24
C GLU A 31 -9.95 -5.38 -8.53
N TYR A 32 -9.17 -5.70 -7.48
CA TYR A 32 -7.85 -6.34 -7.55
C TYR A 32 -7.84 -7.63 -6.73
N GLN A 33 -8.80 -8.52 -6.98
CA GLN A 33 -8.82 -9.88 -6.43
C GLN A 33 -8.73 -10.93 -7.56
N THR A 34 -8.42 -12.17 -7.21
CA THR A 34 -8.50 -13.30 -8.14
C THR A 34 -9.96 -13.69 -8.39
N GLU A 35 -10.23 -14.56 -9.36
CA GLU A 35 -11.61 -15.04 -9.63
C GLU A 35 -12.21 -15.76 -8.41
N GLU A 36 -11.36 -16.33 -7.56
CA GLU A 36 -11.75 -16.98 -6.31
C GLU A 36 -11.94 -16.01 -5.15
N GLY A 37 -11.70 -14.71 -5.34
CA GLY A 37 -11.85 -13.68 -4.31
C GLY A 37 -10.66 -13.57 -3.35
N GLU A 38 -9.49 -14.09 -3.72
CA GLU A 38 -8.25 -13.92 -2.95
C GLU A 38 -7.52 -12.64 -3.36
N ALA A 39 -6.63 -12.15 -2.49
CA ALA A 39 -5.82 -10.97 -2.77
C ALA A 39 -4.92 -11.18 -4.00
N LYS A 40 -5.09 -10.35 -5.03
CA LYS A 40 -4.24 -10.33 -6.21
C LYS A 40 -3.15 -9.27 -6.05
N ARG A 41 -1.98 -9.71 -5.57
CA ARG A 41 -0.78 -8.87 -5.42
C ARG A 41 -0.13 -8.60 -6.77
N ASP A 42 0.40 -7.39 -6.96
CA ASP A 42 1.09 -6.98 -8.18
C ASP A 42 2.57 -6.68 -7.90
N ASP A 43 3.38 -7.74 -8.05
CA ASP A 43 4.83 -7.71 -7.83
C ASP A 43 5.59 -6.96 -8.94
N GLU A 44 4.95 -6.57 -10.05
CA GLU A 44 5.60 -5.78 -11.10
C GLU A 44 5.63 -4.29 -10.72
N HIS A 45 4.50 -3.78 -10.18
CA HIS A 45 4.35 -2.35 -9.93
C HIS A 45 4.49 -1.94 -8.46
N PHE A 46 4.18 -2.84 -7.51
CA PHE A 46 4.05 -2.50 -6.08
C PHE A 46 5.05 -3.22 -5.16
N PHE A 47 6.13 -3.76 -5.72
CA PHE A 47 7.18 -4.45 -4.99
C PHE A 47 8.16 -3.50 -4.27
N TYR A 48 7.62 -2.68 -3.38
CA TYR A 48 8.35 -1.66 -2.63
C TYR A 48 7.64 -1.32 -1.31
N VAL A 49 8.40 -0.78 -0.36
CA VAL A 49 7.84 -0.06 0.80
C VAL A 49 7.70 1.41 0.47
N GLY A 50 6.55 1.99 0.83
CA GLY A 50 6.20 3.38 0.52
C GLY A 50 6.10 4.22 1.79
N CYS A 51 6.54 5.48 1.69
CA CYS A 51 6.33 6.48 2.74
C CYS A 51 5.82 7.77 2.11
N TRP A 52 4.67 8.26 2.59
CA TRP A 52 4.11 9.53 2.15
C TRP A 52 4.63 10.69 3.00
N GLU A 53 5.33 11.61 2.37
CA GLU A 53 5.93 12.78 3.00
C GLU A 53 5.00 13.99 2.91
N TYR A 54 4.58 14.49 4.07
CA TYR A 54 3.84 15.74 4.17
C TYR A 54 4.75 16.94 3.84
N GLN A 55 4.32 17.77 2.90
CA GLN A 55 5.12 18.89 2.36
C GLN A 55 5.04 20.17 3.22
N GLY A 56 4.75 20.05 4.52
CA GLY A 56 4.71 21.17 5.45
C GLY A 56 3.49 22.09 5.32
N ASN A 57 2.53 21.80 4.43
CA ASN A 57 1.28 22.54 4.28
C ASN A 57 0.13 21.67 3.74
N ASP A 58 -1.10 22.04 4.08
CA ASP A 58 -2.32 21.27 3.78
C ASP A 58 -2.78 21.40 2.31
N THR A 59 -2.18 22.30 1.53
CA THR A 59 -2.58 22.57 0.13
C THR A 59 -1.72 21.83 -0.90
N THR A 60 -0.58 21.28 -0.48
CA THR A 60 0.34 20.56 -1.34
C THR A 60 0.13 19.07 -1.15
N ALA A 61 -0.03 18.33 -2.26
CA ALA A 61 -0.15 16.89 -2.20
C ALA A 61 1.11 16.25 -1.57
N PRO A 62 0.97 15.18 -0.78
CA PRO A 62 2.11 14.48 -0.21
C PRO A 62 2.94 13.81 -1.30
N VAL A 63 4.23 13.61 -1.03
CA VAL A 63 5.16 12.97 -1.96
C VAL A 63 5.37 11.52 -1.55
N LEU A 64 5.23 10.58 -2.49
CA LEU A 64 5.52 9.18 -2.23
C LEU A 64 7.01 8.88 -2.43
N ASN A 65 7.68 8.57 -1.33
CA ASN A 65 9.02 7.98 -1.33
C ASN A 65 8.89 6.45 -1.41
N LYS A 66 9.70 5.81 -2.26
CA LYS A 66 9.69 4.35 -2.48
C LYS A 66 11.06 3.75 -2.25
N GLU A 67 11.10 2.63 -1.54
CA GLU A 67 12.28 1.79 -1.39
C GLU A 67 11.97 0.39 -1.92
N PRO A 68 12.70 -0.11 -2.94
CA PRO A 68 12.48 -1.44 -3.50
C PRO A 68 12.63 -2.54 -2.45
N LEU A 69 11.78 -3.56 -2.55
CA LEU A 69 11.96 -4.78 -1.76
C LEU A 69 12.96 -5.70 -2.48
N GLU A 70 14.06 -6.06 -1.81
CA GLU A 70 15.05 -7.00 -2.32
C GLU A 70 15.18 -8.19 -1.35
N TYR A 71 14.83 -9.40 -1.82
CA TYR A 71 14.89 -10.62 -1.01
C TYR A 71 16.05 -11.51 -1.49
N GLU A 72 17.06 -11.67 -0.64
CA GLU A 72 18.22 -12.52 -0.94
C GLU A 72 18.05 -13.97 -0.46
N ALA A 73 17.41 -14.15 0.69
CA ALA A 73 17.38 -15.43 1.40
C ALA A 73 16.16 -16.31 1.07
N ILE A 74 15.09 -15.72 0.51
CA ILE A 74 13.83 -16.42 0.25
C ILE A 74 13.26 -16.05 -1.12
N LYS A 75 12.62 -17.03 -1.77
CA LYS A 75 11.81 -16.76 -2.95
C LYS A 75 10.41 -16.36 -2.53
N VAL A 76 9.95 -15.20 -2.97
CA VAL A 76 8.60 -14.70 -2.69
C VAL A 76 7.56 -15.59 -3.37
N GLN A 77 6.48 -15.89 -2.66
CA GLN A 77 5.34 -16.69 -3.12
C GLN A 77 4.04 -15.93 -2.89
N THR A 78 3.02 -16.25 -3.69
CA THR A 78 1.64 -15.80 -3.46
C THR A 78 1.03 -16.62 -2.33
N ARG A 79 0.39 -15.96 -1.36
CA ARG A 79 -0.29 -16.63 -0.24
C ARG A 79 -1.73 -16.93 -0.64
N ASN A 80 -2.20 -18.13 -0.35
CA ASN A 80 -3.60 -18.53 -0.48
C ASN A 80 -4.05 -19.07 0.89
N TYR A 81 -5.17 -18.59 1.41
CA TYR A 81 -5.69 -18.99 2.73
C TYR A 81 -6.81 -20.04 2.64
N LYS A 82 -7.20 -20.45 1.43
CA LYS A 82 -8.14 -21.55 1.21
C LYS A 82 -7.41 -22.89 1.33
N ASN A 83 -8.11 -23.84 1.93
CA ASN A 83 -7.64 -25.21 2.12
C ASN A 83 -7.65 -25.99 0.80
#